data_AF-A0A9N9R9W4-F1
#
_entry.id   AF-A0A9N9R9W4-F1
#
_cell.length_a   1.000
_cell.length_b   1.000
_cell.length_c   1.000
_cell.angle_alpha   90.00
_cell.angle_beta   90.00
_cell.angle_gamma   90.00
#
_symmetry.space_group_name_H-M   'P 1'
#
loop_
_entity.id
_entity.type
_entity.pdbx_description
1 polymer ?
#
loop_
_entity_poly.entity_id
_entity_poly.type
_entity_poly.pdbx_seq_one_letter_code
_entity_poly.pdbx_strand_id
1 'polypeptide(L)'
;MLTYAETHPFSLKTIPMALVNRWLRLMPAVLVVMGLAMTWVPHLGSGPMWDAVVKRERDMCRNNWWQLVILMPNLFPFEHLCLPQAWSIRDIFGYNDTFYHAYVSAQGNWAGYHLGVVTAYFYHRAQQEKWNLQDSLLLKLLFLASVPVALFAVLMGWDLHHREASALEAAVFNALNQNFFALAMCVFIIGCFYKCNRIYVGSVEWGPLQPLGRMSYCAMLLHATVLRTYGGQLRRSFYATDYTAIMLYAGIVCTTYIWALPLYLFVEAPACQLQKILLGPKRKPKVMEDSNGNQVKPGISTVSVSIVSTHI
;
A
#
# COMPACT_ATOMS: atom_id res chain seq x y z
N MET A 1 -5.25 -6.16 -13.97
CA MET A 1 -4.71 -7.50 -13.67
C MET A 1 -5.84 -8.48 -13.46
N LEU A 2 -6.75 -8.26 -12.48
CA LEU A 2 -7.94 -9.10 -12.28
C LEU A 2 -8.79 -9.25 -13.55
N THR A 3 -9.11 -8.14 -14.23
CA THR A 3 -9.88 -8.15 -15.49
C THR A 3 -9.21 -8.87 -16.67
N TYR A 4 -7.88 -8.98 -16.68
CA TYR A 4 -7.14 -9.71 -17.72
C TYR A 4 -7.03 -11.20 -17.38
N ALA A 5 -6.82 -11.53 -16.11
CA ALA A 5 -6.76 -12.90 -15.61
C ALA A 5 -8.12 -13.61 -15.65
N GLU A 6 -9.22 -12.89 -15.47
CA GLU A 6 -10.58 -13.42 -15.60
C GLU A 6 -10.94 -13.83 -17.04
N THR A 7 -10.29 -13.25 -18.04
CA THR A 7 -10.67 -13.40 -19.45
C THR A 7 -9.74 -14.32 -20.25
N HIS A 8 -8.58 -14.68 -19.72
CA HIS A 8 -7.58 -15.48 -20.43
C HIS A 8 -7.16 -16.71 -19.59
N PRO A 9 -7.14 -17.92 -20.18
CA PRO A 9 -6.59 -19.09 -19.49
C PRO A 9 -5.12 -18.86 -19.14
N PHE A 10 -4.70 -19.36 -17.97
CA PHE A 10 -3.33 -19.22 -17.51
C PHE A 10 -2.37 -19.84 -18.53
N SER A 11 -1.54 -19.00 -19.15
CA SER A 11 -0.53 -19.40 -20.12
C SER A 11 0.79 -18.74 -19.76
N LEU A 12 1.93 -19.41 -19.96
CA LEU A 12 3.25 -18.85 -19.63
C LEU A 12 3.50 -17.48 -20.30
N LYS A 13 2.84 -17.22 -21.45
CA LYS A 13 2.91 -15.94 -22.18
C LYS A 13 2.16 -14.79 -21.50
N THR A 14 1.25 -15.05 -20.57
CA THR A 14 0.52 -13.98 -19.86
C THR A 14 1.35 -13.36 -18.73
N ILE A 15 2.34 -14.07 -18.21
CA ILE A 15 3.25 -13.60 -17.15
C ILE A 15 4.05 -12.37 -17.59
N PRO A 16 4.81 -12.37 -18.71
CA PRO A 16 5.58 -11.21 -19.13
C PRO A 16 4.68 -10.02 -19.46
N MET A 17 3.52 -10.24 -20.10
CA MET A 17 2.54 -9.18 -20.35
C MET A 17 2.00 -8.58 -19.04
N ALA A 18 1.73 -9.40 -18.02
CA ALA A 18 1.29 -8.93 -16.71
C ALA A 18 2.38 -8.10 -15.99
N LEU A 19 3.64 -8.51 -16.10
CA LEU A 19 4.79 -7.77 -15.56
C LEU A 19 4.94 -6.41 -16.24
N VAL A 20 4.91 -6.36 -17.57
CA VAL A 20 4.97 -5.10 -18.33
C VAL A 20 3.82 -4.17 -17.97
N ASN A 21 2.60 -4.70 -17.88
CA ASN A 21 1.43 -3.93 -17.48
C ASN A 21 1.54 -3.39 -16.05
N ARG A 22 2.15 -4.15 -15.13
CA ARG A 22 2.41 -3.68 -13.76
C ARG A 22 3.49 -2.60 -13.74
N TRP A 23 4.56 -2.79 -14.52
CA TRP A 23 5.66 -1.85 -14.63
C TRP A 23 5.18 -0.50 -15.19
N LEU A 24 4.44 -0.49 -16.30
CA LEU A 24 3.89 0.74 -16.91
C LEU A 24 2.94 1.51 -15.99
N ARG A 25 2.28 0.84 -15.04
CA ARG A 25 1.38 1.50 -14.08
C ARG A 25 2.14 2.22 -12.97
N LEU A 26 3.15 1.58 -12.40
CA LEU A 26 3.82 2.05 -11.18
C LEU A 26 4.99 2.99 -11.48
N MET A 27 5.73 2.71 -12.56
CA MET A 27 7.00 3.39 -12.85
C MET A 27 6.91 4.91 -13.10
N PRO A 28 5.89 5.47 -13.76
CA PRO A 28 5.88 6.90 -14.07
C PRO A 28 6.04 7.80 -12.84
N ALA A 29 5.27 7.55 -11.78
CA ALA A 29 5.36 8.32 -10.54
C ALA A 29 6.72 8.11 -9.84
N VAL A 30 7.22 6.88 -9.82
CA VAL A 30 8.52 6.53 -9.24
C VAL A 30 9.66 7.27 -9.94
N LEU A 31 9.68 7.29 -11.27
CA LEU A 31 10.72 7.95 -12.06
C LEU A 31 10.73 9.46 -11.82
N VAL A 32 9.55 10.08 -11.69
CA VAL A 32 9.45 11.51 -11.39
C VAL A 32 9.97 11.81 -10.00
N VAL A 33 9.57 11.05 -8.97
CA VAL A 33 10.08 11.24 -7.60
C VAL A 33 11.59 11.01 -7.54
N MET A 34 12.11 10.01 -8.27
CA MET A 34 13.54 9.73 -8.37
C MET A 34 14.29 10.88 -9.03
N GLY A 35 13.76 11.41 -10.13
CA GLY A 35 14.32 12.59 -10.79
C GLY A 35 14.36 13.81 -9.88
N LEU A 36 13.26 14.07 -9.15
CA LEU A 36 13.18 15.17 -8.18
C LEU A 36 14.20 14.99 -7.04
N ALA A 37 14.35 13.77 -6.51
CA ALA A 37 15.33 13.46 -5.46
C ALA A 37 16.78 13.68 -5.92
N MET A 38 17.10 13.40 -7.18
CA MET A 38 18.45 13.60 -7.74
C MET A 38 18.77 15.05 -8.11
N THR A 39 17.76 15.87 -8.35
CA THR A 39 17.93 17.21 -8.95
C THR A 39 17.43 18.32 -8.04
N TRP A 40 16.13 18.40 -7.77
CA TRP A 40 15.53 19.56 -7.10
C TRP A 40 15.66 19.48 -5.57
N VAL A 41 15.38 18.31 -4.99
CA VAL A 41 15.35 18.14 -3.52
C VAL A 41 16.65 18.57 -2.84
N PRO A 42 17.87 18.26 -3.35
CA PRO A 42 19.13 18.69 -2.73
C PRO A 42 19.33 20.21 -2.65
N HIS A 43 18.59 20.99 -3.43
CA HIS A 43 18.67 22.45 -3.47
C HIS A 43 17.59 23.15 -2.63
N LEU A 44 16.64 22.41 -2.04
CA LEU A 44 15.52 23.00 -1.29
C LEU A 44 15.91 23.54 0.10
N GLY A 45 17.13 23.31 0.58
CA GLY A 45 17.56 23.91 1.83
C GLY A 45 18.99 23.59 2.24
N SER A 46 19.35 24.01 3.46
CA SER A 46 20.72 23.95 3.97
C SER A 46 20.73 23.78 5.50
N GLY A 47 20.45 22.55 5.95
CA GLY A 47 20.56 22.17 7.36
C GLY A 47 21.83 21.35 7.65
N PRO A 48 22.19 21.17 8.94
CA PRO A 48 23.43 20.50 9.32
C PRO A 48 23.43 19.00 8.97
N MET A 49 22.25 18.37 8.97
CA MET A 49 22.07 16.97 8.56
C MET A 49 21.76 16.83 7.06
N TRP A 50 21.69 17.93 6.31
CA TRP A 50 21.27 17.93 4.91
C TRP A 50 22.19 17.09 4.02
N ASP A 51 23.49 17.15 4.29
CA ASP A 51 24.48 16.43 3.49
C ASP A 51 24.44 14.92 3.80
N ALA A 52 24.30 14.57 5.07
CA ALA A 52 24.23 13.18 5.54
C ALA A 52 22.93 12.48 5.12
N VAL A 53 21.82 13.22 5.00
CA VAL A 53 20.49 12.64 4.72
C VAL A 53 20.10 12.82 3.26
N VAL A 54 20.03 14.07 2.77
CA VAL A 54 19.47 14.39 1.45
C VAL A 54 20.51 14.25 0.35
N LYS A 55 21.72 14.80 0.52
CA LYS A 55 22.78 14.67 -0.50
C LYS A 55 23.28 13.23 -0.63
N ARG A 56 23.35 12.49 0.48
CA ARG A 56 23.65 11.05 0.45
C ARG A 56 22.63 10.28 -0.40
N GLU A 57 21.33 10.54 -0.23
CA GLU A 57 20.28 9.91 -1.07
C GLU A 57 20.45 10.25 -2.55
N ARG A 58 20.73 11.52 -2.88
CA ARG A 58 21.02 11.94 -4.26
C ARG A 58 22.18 11.15 -4.86
N ASP A 59 23.28 10.98 -4.13
CA ASP A 59 24.48 10.32 -4.64
C ASP A 59 24.24 8.82 -4.87
N MET A 60 23.54 8.17 -3.94
CA MET A 60 23.10 6.78 -4.13
C MET A 60 22.16 6.65 -5.33
N CYS A 61 21.24 7.60 -5.51
CA CYS A 61 20.37 7.62 -6.68
C CYS A 61 21.11 7.81 -7.99
N ARG A 62 22.10 8.70 -8.07
CA ARG A 62 22.89 8.90 -9.29
C ARG A 62 23.66 7.66 -9.70
N ASN A 63 24.16 6.90 -8.74
CA ASN A 63 24.95 5.71 -9.00
C ASN A 63 24.09 4.46 -9.27
N ASN A 64 22.93 4.35 -8.60
CA ASN A 64 22.15 3.11 -8.50
C ASN A 64 20.68 3.23 -8.94
N TRP A 65 20.28 4.30 -9.63
CA TRP A 65 18.90 4.51 -10.12
C TRP A 65 18.33 3.30 -10.88
N TRP A 66 19.19 2.58 -11.62
CA TRP A 66 18.80 1.42 -12.42
C TRP A 66 18.22 0.28 -11.59
N GLN A 67 18.63 0.14 -10.31
CA GLN A 67 18.13 -0.88 -9.40
C GLN A 67 16.62 -0.73 -9.15
N LEU A 68 16.12 0.52 -9.11
CA LEU A 68 14.69 0.85 -8.99
C LEU A 68 13.91 0.50 -10.24
N VAL A 69 14.50 0.73 -11.41
CA VAL A 69 13.86 0.53 -12.71
C VAL A 69 13.65 -0.95 -13.02
N ILE A 70 14.61 -1.79 -12.62
CA ILE A 70 14.57 -3.24 -12.87
C ILE A 70 13.72 -3.98 -11.81
N LEU A 71 13.22 -3.30 -10.77
CA LEU A 71 12.42 -3.88 -9.68
C LEU A 71 13.12 -5.05 -8.97
N MET A 72 14.45 -5.01 -8.84
CA MET A 72 15.26 -6.01 -8.14
C MET A 72 16.02 -5.44 -6.92
N PRO A 73 15.33 -4.80 -5.96
CA PRO A 73 15.99 -4.18 -4.80
C PRO A 73 16.55 -5.20 -3.81
N ASN A 74 15.95 -6.39 -3.71
CA ASN A 74 16.29 -7.38 -2.70
C ASN A 74 17.65 -8.06 -2.93
N LEU A 75 18.25 -7.88 -4.11
CA LEU A 75 19.59 -8.37 -4.43
C LEU A 75 20.71 -7.50 -3.83
N PHE A 76 20.41 -6.26 -3.45
CA PHE A 76 21.42 -5.30 -3.03
C PHE A 76 21.21 -4.83 -1.58
N PRO A 77 22.29 -4.52 -0.85
CA PRO A 77 22.18 -3.88 0.46
C PRO A 77 21.69 -2.44 0.32
N PHE A 78 20.81 -2.01 1.21
CA PHE A 78 20.16 -0.69 1.26
C PHE A 78 21.05 0.52 1.29
N GLU A 79 22.27 0.38 1.83
CA GLU A 79 23.23 1.48 1.83
C GLU A 79 23.49 2.00 0.40
N HIS A 80 23.14 1.19 -0.61
CA HIS A 80 23.24 1.51 -2.02
C HIS A 80 21.90 1.77 -2.72
N LEU A 81 20.75 1.70 -2.02
CA LEU A 81 19.42 1.84 -2.64
C LEU A 81 18.99 3.30 -2.83
N CYS A 82 18.40 3.60 -3.99
CA CYS A 82 17.91 4.91 -4.42
C CYS A 82 16.41 5.19 -4.16
N LEU A 83 16.00 6.04 -3.22
CA LEU A 83 14.60 6.10 -2.72
C LEU A 83 14.22 4.86 -1.90
N PRO A 84 14.97 4.56 -0.83
CA PRO A 84 14.76 3.40 0.04
C PRO A 84 13.29 3.07 0.41
N GLN A 85 12.40 4.06 0.49
CA GLN A 85 10.97 3.89 0.76
C GLN A 85 10.16 3.18 -0.33
N ALA A 86 10.66 3.15 -1.57
CA ALA A 86 10.03 2.39 -2.64
C ALA A 86 10.20 0.87 -2.45
N TRP A 87 10.98 0.45 -1.44
CA TRP A 87 11.37 -0.94 -1.22
C TRP A 87 11.45 -1.30 0.25
N SER A 88 11.78 -2.55 0.55
CA SER A 88 11.71 -3.07 1.92
C SER A 88 12.58 -2.24 2.89
N ILE A 89 12.01 -1.94 4.06
CA ILE A 89 12.58 -1.14 5.17
C ILE A 89 13.80 -1.84 5.83
N ARG A 90 14.32 -2.91 5.20
CA ARG A 90 15.15 -3.93 5.85
C ARG A 90 16.44 -3.41 6.47
N ASP A 91 17.01 -2.35 5.95
CA ASP A 91 18.34 -1.95 6.38
C ASP A 91 18.39 -0.50 6.91
N ILE A 92 17.26 0.23 6.98
CA ILE A 92 17.20 1.57 7.64
C ILE A 92 17.64 1.47 9.11
N PHE A 93 17.34 0.33 9.72
CA PHE A 93 17.52 0.08 11.15
C PHE A 93 18.39 -1.15 11.42
N GLY A 94 19.18 -1.59 10.42
CA GLY A 94 20.09 -2.73 10.54
C GLY A 94 21.18 -2.59 11.59
N TYR A 95 21.32 -1.41 12.22
CA TYR A 95 22.24 -1.18 13.33
C TYR A 95 21.72 -1.67 14.69
N ASN A 96 20.40 -1.92 14.81
CA ASN A 96 19.80 -2.52 16.00
C ASN A 96 19.24 -3.90 15.64
N ASP A 97 19.91 -4.96 16.07
CA ASP A 97 19.51 -6.36 15.82
C ASP A 97 18.04 -6.61 16.16
N THR A 98 17.58 -6.07 17.29
CA THR A 98 16.19 -6.22 17.74
C THR A 98 15.20 -5.63 16.72
N PHE A 99 15.49 -4.45 16.16
CA PHE A 99 14.59 -3.83 15.19
C PHE A 99 14.61 -4.61 13.87
N TYR A 100 15.80 -5.03 13.43
CA TYR A 100 15.95 -5.80 12.20
C TYR A 100 15.13 -7.10 12.26
N HIS A 101 15.27 -7.86 13.35
CA HIS A 101 14.57 -9.13 13.49
C HIS A 101 13.07 -8.96 13.72
N ALA A 102 12.64 -7.98 14.53
CA ALA A 102 11.25 -7.80 14.90
C ALA A 102 10.38 -7.14 13.81
N TYR A 103 10.88 -6.12 13.11
CA TYR A 103 10.05 -5.32 12.19
C TYR A 103 10.34 -5.56 10.71
N VAL A 104 11.57 -5.95 10.43
CA VAL A 104 12.14 -5.87 9.10
C VAL A 104 12.22 -7.25 8.46
N SER A 105 12.48 -8.28 9.27
CA SER A 105 12.77 -9.62 8.79
C SER A 105 11.63 -10.16 7.92
N ALA A 106 12.00 -10.80 6.80
CA ALA A 106 11.03 -11.46 5.95
C ALA A 106 10.24 -12.54 6.71
N GLN A 107 10.85 -13.12 7.75
CA GLN A 107 10.26 -14.17 8.59
C GLN A 107 9.13 -13.61 9.49
N GLY A 108 9.33 -12.44 10.11
CA GLY A 108 8.28 -11.78 10.91
C GLY A 108 7.10 -11.29 10.05
N ASN A 109 7.38 -10.90 8.81
CA ASN A 109 6.39 -10.34 7.87
C ASN A 109 5.71 -11.41 6.98
N TRP A 110 6.25 -12.63 6.92
CA TRP A 110 5.76 -13.72 6.07
C TRP A 110 4.31 -14.09 6.35
N ALA A 111 3.95 -14.21 7.64
CA ALA A 111 2.61 -14.66 8.04
C ALA A 111 1.52 -13.70 7.53
N GLY A 112 1.74 -12.38 7.60
CA GLY A 112 0.78 -11.40 7.08
C GLY A 112 0.53 -11.53 5.58
N TYR A 113 1.57 -11.82 4.79
CA TYR A 113 1.43 -12.09 3.36
C TYR A 113 0.56 -13.33 3.09
N HIS A 114 0.83 -14.44 3.79
CA HIS A 114 0.06 -15.67 3.62
C HIS A 114 -1.39 -15.52 4.08
N LEU A 115 -1.62 -14.85 5.21
CA LEU A 115 -2.97 -14.53 5.68
C LEU A 115 -3.75 -13.76 4.62
N GLY A 116 -3.14 -12.72 4.02
CA GLY A 116 -3.78 -11.97 2.93
C GLY A 116 -4.13 -12.82 1.71
N VAL A 117 -3.23 -13.70 1.27
CA VAL A 117 -3.49 -14.62 0.14
C VAL A 117 -4.60 -15.62 0.47
N VAL A 118 -4.59 -16.19 1.68
CA VAL A 118 -5.62 -17.12 2.15
C VAL A 118 -6.98 -16.42 2.26
N THR A 119 -7.03 -15.20 2.80
CA THR A 119 -8.23 -14.37 2.88
C THR A 119 -8.78 -14.04 1.48
N ALA A 120 -7.92 -13.69 0.53
CA ALA A 120 -8.35 -13.44 -0.85
C ALA A 120 -8.91 -14.70 -1.52
N TYR A 121 -8.25 -15.86 -1.33
CA TYR A 121 -8.74 -17.14 -1.84
C TYR A 121 -10.08 -17.53 -1.21
N PHE A 122 -10.21 -17.37 0.11
CA PHE A 122 -11.45 -17.61 0.83
C PHE A 122 -12.59 -16.75 0.29
N TYR A 123 -12.36 -15.44 0.11
CA TYR A 123 -13.35 -14.52 -0.46
C TYR A 123 -13.77 -14.93 -1.88
N HIS A 124 -12.81 -15.26 -2.74
CA HIS A 124 -13.09 -15.69 -4.10
C HIS A 124 -13.93 -16.98 -4.13
N ARG A 125 -13.59 -17.97 -3.30
CA ARG A 125 -14.36 -19.22 -3.18
C ARG A 125 -15.77 -18.96 -2.63
N ALA A 126 -15.89 -18.12 -1.61
CA ALA A 126 -17.18 -17.76 -1.02
C ALA A 126 -18.09 -17.04 -2.03
N GLN A 127 -17.52 -16.28 -2.97
CA GLN A 127 -18.25 -15.64 -4.06
C GLN A 127 -18.69 -16.65 -5.14
N GLN A 128 -17.84 -17.61 -5.51
CA GLN A 128 -18.18 -18.67 -6.48
C GLN A 128 -19.28 -19.60 -5.98
N GLU A 129 -19.19 -20.02 -4.71
CA GLU A 129 -20.13 -20.93 -4.05
C GLU A 129 -21.37 -20.20 -3.48
N LYS A 130 -21.45 -18.87 -3.64
CA LYS A 130 -22.55 -18.01 -3.15
C LYS A 130 -22.90 -18.24 -1.68
N TRP A 131 -21.90 -18.30 -0.80
CA TRP A 131 -22.12 -18.47 0.63
C TRP A 131 -22.85 -17.25 1.22
N ASN A 132 -23.94 -17.49 1.97
CA ASN A 132 -24.66 -16.45 2.68
C ASN A 132 -23.98 -16.10 4.03
N LEU A 133 -22.78 -15.52 3.96
CA LEU A 133 -22.00 -15.13 5.14
C LEU A 133 -22.52 -13.86 5.82
N GLN A 134 -23.34 -13.07 5.13
CA GLN A 134 -23.87 -11.79 5.63
C GLN A 134 -24.72 -11.96 6.89
N ASP A 135 -25.44 -13.08 7.02
CA ASP A 135 -26.31 -13.36 8.17
C ASP A 135 -25.58 -14.07 9.32
N SER A 136 -24.35 -14.56 9.09
CA SER A 136 -23.62 -15.33 10.10
C SER A 136 -23.27 -14.47 11.32
N LEU A 137 -23.72 -14.90 12.50
CA LEU A 137 -23.42 -14.24 13.78
C LEU A 137 -21.91 -14.25 14.06
N LEU A 138 -21.23 -15.34 13.70
CA LEU A 138 -19.79 -15.50 13.88
C LEU A 138 -19.00 -14.42 13.13
N LEU A 139 -19.34 -14.14 11.86
CA LEU A 139 -18.62 -13.12 11.08
C LEU A 139 -18.86 -11.72 11.66
N LYS A 140 -20.10 -11.42 12.11
CA LYS A 140 -20.41 -10.13 12.76
C LYS A 140 -19.62 -9.94 14.06
N LEU A 141 -19.51 -10.99 14.89
CA LEU A 141 -18.72 -10.98 16.12
C LEU A 141 -17.22 -10.80 15.83
N LEU A 142 -16.68 -11.58 14.89
CA LEU A 142 -15.27 -11.48 14.50
C LEU A 142 -14.94 -10.10 13.89
N PHE A 143 -15.83 -9.57 13.05
CA PHE A 143 -15.67 -8.22 12.49
C PHE A 143 -15.69 -7.15 13.58
N LEU A 144 -16.63 -7.23 14.53
CA LEU A 144 -16.69 -6.29 15.63
C LEU A 144 -15.46 -6.41 16.56
N ALA A 145 -14.96 -7.62 16.79
CA ALA A 145 -13.75 -7.87 17.58
C ALA A 145 -12.47 -7.42 16.87
N SER A 146 -12.45 -7.36 15.54
CA SER A 146 -11.25 -6.95 14.79
C SER A 146 -10.79 -5.53 15.09
N VAL A 147 -11.72 -4.59 15.33
CA VAL A 147 -11.42 -3.18 15.62
C VAL A 147 -10.71 -3.01 16.97
N PRO A 148 -11.24 -3.49 18.12
CA PRO A 148 -10.54 -3.38 19.39
C PRO A 148 -9.23 -4.19 19.42
N VAL A 149 -9.14 -5.32 18.70
CA VAL A 149 -7.87 -6.08 18.59
C VAL A 149 -6.81 -5.25 17.87
N ALA A 150 -7.16 -4.60 16.75
CA ALA A 150 -6.24 -3.73 16.03
C ALA A 150 -5.84 -2.50 16.86
N LEU A 151 -6.77 -1.88 17.59
CA LEU A 151 -6.47 -0.77 18.50
C LEU A 151 -5.60 -1.21 19.67
N PHE A 152 -5.87 -2.37 20.27
CA PHE A 152 -5.06 -2.92 21.35
C PHE A 152 -3.62 -3.18 20.90
N ALA A 153 -3.42 -3.75 19.72
CA ALA A 153 -2.10 -3.96 19.12
C ALA A 153 -1.30 -2.64 19.02
N VAL A 154 -1.95 -1.55 18.61
CA VAL A 154 -1.32 -0.22 18.51
C VAL A 154 -1.04 0.39 19.89
N LEU A 155 -2.01 0.36 20.80
CA LEU A 155 -1.88 0.95 22.13
C LEU A 155 -0.90 0.19 23.02
N MET A 156 -0.82 -1.13 22.89
CA MET A 156 0.15 -1.94 23.61
C MET A 156 1.58 -1.62 23.14
N GLY A 157 1.79 -1.35 21.85
CA GLY A 157 3.08 -0.87 21.36
C GLY A 157 3.49 0.48 21.94
N TRP A 158 2.52 1.37 22.18
CA TRP A 158 2.75 2.65 22.87
C TRP A 158 3.10 2.45 24.34
N ASP A 159 2.35 1.64 25.08
CA ASP A 159 2.57 1.35 26.50
C ASP A 159 3.94 0.70 26.74
N LEU A 160 4.29 -0.31 25.92
CA LEU A 160 5.57 -1.01 26.00
C LEU A 160 6.77 -0.09 25.72
N HIS A 161 6.56 1.02 25.00
CA HIS A 161 7.61 2.01 24.75
C HIS A 161 7.87 2.93 25.94
N HIS A 162 6.84 3.19 26.76
CA HIS A 162 6.91 4.08 27.91
C HIS A 162 7.27 3.36 29.22
N ARG A 163 7.21 2.03 29.21
CA ARG A 163 7.47 1.19 30.37
C ARG A 163 8.67 0.28 30.15
N GLU A 164 9.46 0.06 31.20
CA GLU A 164 10.44 -1.03 31.23
C GLU A 164 9.70 -2.37 31.32
N ALA A 165 9.41 -2.95 30.15
CA ALA A 165 8.68 -4.21 30.05
C ALA A 165 9.56 -5.40 30.44
N SER A 166 8.94 -6.44 31.01
CA SER A 166 9.63 -7.70 31.28
C SER A 166 10.06 -8.39 29.98
N ALA A 167 11.14 -9.17 30.00
CA ALA A 167 11.64 -9.85 28.80
C ALA A 167 10.59 -10.79 28.17
N LEU A 168 9.78 -11.45 29.01
CA LEU A 168 8.67 -12.31 28.55
C LEU A 168 7.60 -11.50 27.82
N GLU A 169 7.19 -10.37 28.40
CA GLU A 169 6.15 -9.49 27.84
C GLU A 169 6.60 -8.93 26.48
N ALA A 170 7.84 -8.45 26.38
CA ALA A 170 8.40 -7.96 25.13
C ALA A 170 8.51 -9.07 24.07
N ALA A 171 8.90 -10.29 24.46
CA ALA A 171 8.99 -11.43 23.54
C ALA A 171 7.61 -11.85 23.00
N VAL A 172 6.61 -11.96 23.88
CA VAL A 172 5.23 -12.30 23.50
C VAL A 172 4.65 -11.23 22.59
N PHE A 173 4.83 -9.96 22.92
CA PHE A 173 4.37 -8.84 22.11
C PHE A 173 4.99 -8.87 20.70
N ASN A 174 6.32 -8.93 20.61
CA ASN A 174 7.01 -8.94 19.32
C ASN A 174 6.64 -10.14 18.45
N ALA A 175 6.37 -11.31 19.04
CA ALA A 175 5.99 -12.50 18.29
C ALA A 175 4.54 -12.45 17.75
N LEU A 176 3.63 -11.82 18.49
CA LEU A 176 2.18 -11.92 18.22
C LEU A 176 1.57 -10.66 17.62
N ASN A 177 2.11 -9.48 17.94
CA ASN A 177 1.51 -8.20 17.61
C ASN A 177 1.19 -8.06 16.11
N GLN A 178 2.18 -8.33 15.26
CA GLN A 178 2.03 -8.19 13.82
C GLN A 178 1.09 -9.25 13.21
N ASN A 179 1.10 -10.47 13.76
CA ASN A 179 0.25 -11.56 13.32
C ASN A 179 -1.23 -11.30 13.63
N PHE A 180 -1.52 -10.86 14.87
CA PHE A 180 -2.88 -10.49 15.26
C PHE A 180 -3.38 -9.25 14.54
N PHE A 181 -2.52 -8.25 14.34
CA PHE A 181 -2.87 -7.07 13.56
C PHE A 181 -3.21 -7.46 12.11
N ALA A 182 -2.39 -8.30 11.46
CA ALA A 182 -2.67 -8.78 10.12
C ALA A 182 -3.97 -9.60 10.03
N LEU A 183 -4.22 -10.50 10.99
CA LEU A 183 -5.46 -11.27 11.08
C LEU A 183 -6.68 -10.37 11.26
N ALA A 184 -6.61 -9.40 12.18
CA ALA A 184 -7.66 -8.44 12.44
C ALA A 184 -7.99 -7.64 11.16
N MET A 185 -6.98 -7.17 10.43
CA MET A 185 -7.17 -6.50 9.15
C MET A 185 -7.82 -7.39 8.09
N CYS A 186 -7.43 -8.67 8.01
CA CYS A 186 -8.04 -9.62 7.07
C CYS A 186 -9.53 -9.85 7.36
N VAL A 187 -9.89 -10.07 8.63
CA VAL A 187 -11.28 -10.23 9.08
C VAL A 187 -12.07 -8.94 8.84
N PHE A 188 -11.47 -7.78 9.13
CA PHE A 188 -12.07 -6.47 8.87
C PHE A 188 -12.40 -6.29 7.38
N ILE A 189 -11.45 -6.58 6.49
CA ILE A 189 -11.65 -6.48 5.03
C ILE A 189 -12.79 -7.40 4.55
N ILE A 190 -12.86 -8.65 5.01
CA ILE A 190 -13.96 -9.56 4.68
C ILE A 190 -15.30 -8.97 5.15
N GLY A 191 -15.39 -8.49 6.40
CA GLY A 191 -16.62 -7.90 6.92
C GLY A 191 -17.04 -6.62 6.20
N CYS A 192 -16.08 -5.85 5.66
CA CYS A 192 -16.37 -4.73 4.77
C CYS A 192 -17.03 -5.18 3.46
N PHE A 193 -16.54 -6.25 2.83
CA PHE A 193 -17.13 -6.78 1.59
C PHE A 193 -18.56 -7.30 1.78
N TYR A 194 -18.83 -7.99 2.89
CA TYR A 194 -20.18 -8.51 3.21
C TYR A 194 -21.09 -7.50 3.90
N LYS A 195 -20.64 -6.26 4.09
CA LYS A 195 -21.40 -5.17 4.72
C LYS A 195 -22.01 -5.55 6.07
N CYS A 196 -21.25 -6.26 6.91
CA CYS A 196 -21.73 -6.81 8.18
C CYS A 196 -22.24 -5.75 9.18
N ASN A 197 -21.65 -4.55 9.17
CA ASN A 197 -22.11 -3.42 9.98
C ASN A 197 -22.03 -2.11 9.19
N ARG A 198 -23.17 -1.42 9.06
CA ARG A 198 -23.31 -0.20 8.27
C ARG A 198 -22.49 0.97 8.80
N ILE A 199 -22.23 1.04 10.10
CA ILE A 199 -21.46 2.14 10.71
C ILE A 199 -20.01 2.06 10.25
N TYR A 200 -19.33 0.94 10.52
CA TYR A 200 -17.93 0.77 10.15
C TYR A 200 -17.69 0.83 8.65
N VAL A 201 -18.57 0.20 7.87
CA VAL A 201 -18.45 0.23 6.40
C VAL A 201 -18.73 1.63 5.86
N GLY A 202 -19.73 2.33 6.40
CA GLY A 202 -20.02 3.72 6.04
C GLY A 202 -18.84 4.67 6.33
N SER A 203 -18.11 4.44 7.43
CA SER A 203 -16.90 5.22 7.75
C SER A 203 -15.76 4.98 6.76
N VAL A 204 -15.56 3.74 6.31
CA VAL A 204 -14.50 3.39 5.34
C VAL A 204 -14.87 3.83 3.92
N GLU A 205 -16.15 3.76 3.55
CA GLU A 205 -16.68 4.20 2.25
C GLU A 205 -16.94 5.73 2.20
N TRP A 206 -16.52 6.48 3.22
CA TRP A 206 -16.80 7.90 3.32
C TRP A 206 -16.20 8.68 2.13
N GLY A 207 -17.03 9.51 1.49
CA GLY A 207 -16.72 10.19 0.23
C GLY A 207 -15.36 10.92 0.22
N PRO A 208 -15.02 11.73 1.24
CA PRO A 208 -13.73 12.41 1.32
C PRO A 208 -12.51 11.49 1.38
N LEU A 209 -12.63 10.26 1.89
CA LEU A 209 -11.51 9.31 1.92
C LEU A 209 -11.22 8.70 0.53
N GLN A 210 -12.17 8.74 -0.40
CA GLN A 210 -11.97 8.19 -1.74
C GLN A 210 -10.83 8.89 -2.53
N PRO A 211 -10.78 10.23 -2.66
CA PRO A 211 -9.66 10.90 -3.33
C PRO A 211 -8.33 10.68 -2.58
N LEU A 212 -8.33 10.73 -1.24
CA LEU A 212 -7.11 10.46 -0.45
C LEU A 212 -6.60 9.03 -0.70
N GLY A 213 -7.49 8.04 -0.75
CA GLY A 213 -7.16 6.66 -1.08
C GLY A 213 -6.56 6.49 -2.47
N ARG A 214 -7.04 7.25 -3.47
CA ARG A 214 -6.48 7.24 -4.84
C ARG A 214 -5.07 7.81 -4.91
N MET A 215 -4.74 8.79 -4.07
CA MET A 215 -3.41 9.42 -4.02
C MET A 215 -2.44 8.73 -3.05
N SER A 216 -2.89 7.69 -2.34
CA SER A 216 -2.11 7.00 -1.29
C SER A 216 -0.76 6.48 -1.81
N TYR A 217 -0.70 6.02 -3.06
CA TYR A 217 0.54 5.59 -3.69
C TYR A 217 1.55 6.73 -3.87
N CYS A 218 1.14 7.85 -4.47
CA CYS A 218 1.95 9.06 -4.56
C CYS A 218 2.39 9.57 -3.18
N ALA A 219 1.49 9.54 -2.20
CA ALA A 219 1.80 9.93 -0.82
C ALA A 219 2.88 9.04 -0.21
N MET A 220 2.78 7.71 -0.39
CA MET A 220 3.79 6.77 0.10
C MET A 220 5.18 7.03 -0.50
N LEU A 221 5.27 7.33 -1.81
CA LEU A 221 6.55 7.62 -2.47
C LEU A 221 7.22 8.90 -1.95
N LEU A 222 6.41 9.94 -1.70
CA LEU A 222 6.89 11.25 -1.25
C LEU A 222 7.14 11.31 0.26
N HIS A 223 6.46 10.49 1.05
CA HIS A 223 6.49 10.53 2.50
C HIS A 223 7.93 10.53 3.06
N ALA A 224 8.78 9.63 2.60
CA ALA A 224 10.15 9.54 3.11
C ALA A 224 11.03 10.69 2.62
N THR A 225 10.78 11.24 1.42
CA THR A 225 11.44 12.47 0.98
C THR A 225 11.08 13.63 1.91
N VAL A 226 9.80 13.76 2.29
CA VAL A 226 9.34 14.76 3.27
C VAL A 226 10.04 14.53 4.63
N LEU A 227 10.06 13.30 5.13
CA LEU A 227 10.73 12.97 6.39
C LEU A 227 12.23 13.30 6.37
N ARG A 228 12.92 12.99 5.28
CA ARG A 228 14.35 13.27 5.09
C ARG A 228 14.64 14.76 4.99
N THR A 229 13.81 15.51 4.26
CA THR A 229 13.96 16.97 4.20
C THR A 229 13.76 17.60 5.58
N TYR A 230 12.76 17.16 6.35
CA TYR A 230 12.57 17.61 7.73
C TYR A 230 13.78 17.26 8.61
N GLY A 231 14.22 16.01 8.61
CA GLY A 231 15.38 15.56 9.39
C GLY A 231 16.68 16.26 8.98
N GLY A 232 16.87 16.53 7.68
CA GLY A 232 18.03 17.25 7.15
C GLY A 232 18.05 18.73 7.55
N GLN A 233 16.89 19.36 7.72
CA GLN A 233 16.76 20.75 8.18
C GLN A 233 16.90 20.90 9.70
N LEU A 234 16.87 19.81 10.46
CA LEU A 234 16.88 19.84 11.91
C LEU A 234 18.20 20.44 12.43
N ARG A 235 18.14 21.62 13.07
CA ARG A 235 19.30 22.35 13.60
C ARG A 235 19.52 22.17 15.10
N ARG A 236 18.51 21.68 15.83
CA ARG A 236 18.52 21.51 17.28
C ARG A 236 17.94 20.15 17.62
N SER A 237 18.39 19.57 18.74
CA SER A 237 17.77 18.38 19.30
C SER A 237 16.30 18.68 19.64
N PHE A 238 15.39 17.83 19.16
CA PHE A 238 13.99 17.92 19.53
C PHE A 238 13.78 17.15 20.84
N TYR A 239 12.96 17.70 21.73
CA TYR A 239 12.50 16.94 22.90
C TYR A 239 11.46 15.94 22.42
N ALA A 240 11.76 14.65 22.51
CA ALA A 240 10.83 13.58 22.17
C ALA A 240 9.71 13.52 23.22
N THR A 241 8.67 14.30 23.00
CA THR A 241 7.44 14.29 23.79
C THR A 241 6.28 13.85 22.90
N ASP A 242 5.27 13.24 23.49
CA ASP A 242 4.07 12.76 22.79
C ASP A 242 3.41 13.86 21.96
N TYR A 243 3.35 15.07 22.53
CA TYR A 243 2.83 16.25 21.86
C TYR A 243 3.62 16.60 20.59
N THR A 244 4.95 16.63 20.68
CA THR A 244 5.80 16.89 19.52
C THR A 244 5.70 15.78 18.47
N ALA A 245 5.53 14.53 18.89
CA ALA A 245 5.36 13.39 17.98
C ALA A 245 4.03 13.48 17.22
N ILE A 246 2.92 13.80 17.89
CA ILE A 246 1.60 13.98 17.25
C ILE A 246 1.63 15.15 16.27
N MET A 247 2.20 16.29 16.67
CA MET A 247 2.26 17.47 15.81
C MET A 247 3.16 17.23 14.58
N LEU A 248 4.28 16.53 14.78
CA LEU A 248 5.17 16.13 13.69
C LEU A 248 4.49 15.16 12.73
N TYR A 249 3.79 14.15 13.26
CA TYR A 249 3.02 13.19 12.45
C TYR A 249 1.97 13.90 11.60
N ALA A 250 1.15 14.76 12.21
CA ALA A 250 0.14 15.52 11.49
C ALA A 250 0.77 16.42 10.41
N GLY A 251 1.85 17.13 10.73
CA GLY A 251 2.56 17.99 9.79
C GLY A 251 3.15 17.24 8.60
N ILE A 252 3.77 16.08 8.84
CA ILE A 252 4.32 15.23 7.77
C ILE A 252 3.20 14.68 6.89
N VAL A 253 2.11 14.18 7.48
CA VAL A 253 0.96 13.64 6.71
C VAL A 253 0.36 14.73 5.83
N CYS A 254 0.04 15.90 6.39
CA CYS A 254 -0.51 17.03 5.62
C CYS A 254 0.42 17.44 4.47
N THR A 255 1.71 17.64 4.76
CA THR A 255 2.70 18.03 3.74
C THR A 255 2.82 16.99 2.64
N THR A 256 2.83 15.70 3.01
CA THR A 256 2.92 14.59 2.05
C THR A 256 1.73 14.58 1.10
N TYR A 257 0.50 14.75 1.61
CA TYR A 257 -0.70 14.77 0.76
C TYR A 257 -0.81 16.02 -0.12
N ILE A 258 -0.32 17.17 0.36
CA ILE A 258 -0.23 18.41 -0.43
C ILE A 258 0.63 18.19 -1.68
N TRP A 259 1.80 17.54 -1.53
CA TRP A 259 2.69 17.25 -2.66
C TRP A 259 2.27 16.02 -3.47
N ALA A 260 1.53 15.08 -2.88
CA ALA A 260 1.00 13.92 -3.60
C ALA A 260 -0.06 14.31 -4.64
N LEU A 261 -0.84 15.36 -4.39
CA LEU A 261 -1.89 15.83 -5.31
C LEU A 261 -1.35 16.20 -6.71
N PRO A 262 -0.36 17.11 -6.87
CA PRO A 262 0.18 17.42 -8.19
C PRO A 262 0.86 16.22 -8.85
N LEU A 263 1.56 15.38 -8.09
CA LEU A 263 2.17 14.16 -8.62
C LEU A 263 1.10 13.20 -9.19
N TYR A 264 -0.01 13.05 -8.47
CA TYR A 264 -1.13 12.22 -8.92
C TYR A 264 -1.79 12.80 -10.19
N LEU A 265 -2.13 14.10 -10.19
CA LEU A 265 -2.86 14.74 -11.28
C LEU A 265 -2.04 14.82 -12.57
N PHE A 266 -0.74 15.15 -12.48
CA PHE A 266 0.10 15.36 -13.67
C PHE A 266 0.83 14.10 -14.15
N VAL A 267 0.98 13.07 -13.30
CA VAL A 267 1.79 11.90 -13.63
C VAL A 267 0.98 10.61 -13.54
N GLU A 268 0.47 10.26 -12.36
CA GLU A 268 -0.16 8.94 -12.16
C GLU A 268 -1.49 8.80 -12.92
N ALA A 269 -2.37 9.80 -12.84
CA ALA A 269 -3.66 9.80 -13.51
C ALA A 269 -3.54 9.72 -15.05
N PRO A 270 -2.76 10.58 -15.74
CA PRO A 270 -2.58 10.48 -17.18
C PRO A 270 -1.86 9.19 -17.60
N ALA A 271 -0.87 8.73 -16.83
CA ALA A 271 -0.20 7.46 -17.10
C ALA A 271 -1.16 6.26 -17.05
N CYS A 272 -2.05 6.21 -16.04
CA CYS A 272 -3.08 5.18 -15.94
C CYS A 272 -4.04 5.21 -17.14
N GLN A 273 -4.38 6.40 -17.65
CA GLN A 273 -5.25 6.53 -18.81
C GLN A 273 -4.55 6.13 -20.11
N LEU A 274 -3.30 6.54 -20.29
CA LEU A 274 -2.47 6.14 -21.42
C LEU A 274 -2.29 4.62 -21.47
N GLN A 275 -2.04 3.99 -20.32
CA GLN A 275 -1.96 2.54 -20.20
C GLN A 275 -3.24 1.84 -20.67
N LYS A 276 -4.42 2.35 -20.30
CA LYS A 276 -5.71 1.79 -20.76
C LYS A 276 -5.91 1.91 -22.26
N ILE A 277 -5.39 2.97 -22.88
CA ILE A 277 -5.47 3.15 -24.33
C ILE A 277 -4.50 2.19 -25.04
N LEU A 278 -3.30 2.02 -24.52
CA LEU A 278 -2.26 1.17 -25.12
C LEU A 278 -2.51 -0.33 -24.94
N LEU A 279 -2.97 -0.74 -23.75
CA LEU A 279 -3.09 -2.15 -23.36
C LEU A 279 -4.53 -2.58 -23.06
N GLY A 280 -5.51 -1.69 -23.28
CA GLY A 280 -6.91 -2.00 -23.08
C GLY A 280 -7.37 -3.12 -24.00
N PRO A 281 -8.32 -3.97 -23.56
CA PRO A 281 -8.91 -4.97 -24.43
C PRO A 281 -9.54 -4.28 -25.64
N LYS A 282 -9.15 -4.70 -26.85
CA LYS A 282 -9.83 -4.27 -28.07
C LYS A 282 -11.31 -4.59 -27.90
N ARG A 283 -12.16 -3.56 -27.99
CA ARG A 283 -13.61 -3.69 -27.86
C ARG A 283 -14.07 -4.77 -28.83
N LYS A 284 -14.56 -5.91 -28.34
CA LYS A 284 -15.19 -6.91 -29.21
C LYS A 284 -16.36 -6.21 -29.93
N PRO A 285 -16.47 -6.28 -31.26
CA PRO A 285 -17.63 -5.75 -31.95
C PRO A 285 -18.88 -6.43 -31.37
N LYS A 286 -19.89 -5.63 -31.08
CA LYS A 286 -21.20 -6.08 -30.61
C LYS A 286 -21.75 -6.97 -31.73
N VAL A 287 -21.78 -8.29 -31.52
CA VAL A 287 -22.50 -9.20 -32.42
C VAL A 287 -23.94 -8.70 -32.41
N MET A 288 -24.43 -8.23 -33.56
CA MET A 288 -25.87 -8.01 -33.76
C MET A 288 -26.52 -9.38 -33.59
N GLU A 289 -27.28 -9.56 -32.51
CA GLU A 289 -28.19 -10.69 -32.40
C GLU A 289 -29.24 -10.54 -33.50
N ASP A 290 -29.16 -11.43 -34.50
CA ASP A 290 -30.26 -11.66 -35.42
C ASP A 290 -31.48 -12.08 -34.60
N SER A 291 -32.54 -11.29 -34.71
CA SER A 291 -33.84 -11.61 -34.16
C SER A 291 -34.40 -12.83 -34.89
N ASN A 292 -34.16 -14.04 -34.38
CA ASN A 292 -35.08 -15.18 -34.48
C ASN A 292 -34.53 -16.44 -33.79
N GLY A 293 -35.32 -16.99 -32.86
CA GLY A 293 -35.29 -18.41 -32.50
C GLY A 293 -34.65 -18.76 -31.16
N ASN A 294 -35.50 -18.92 -30.14
CA ASN A 294 -35.33 -19.73 -28.92
C ASN A 294 -33.91 -20.24 -28.60
N GLN A 295 -33.21 -19.58 -27.68
CA GLN A 295 -32.18 -20.23 -26.87
C GLN A 295 -32.26 -19.81 -25.39
N VAL A 296 -32.12 -20.83 -24.55
CA VAL A 296 -32.17 -20.83 -23.08
C VAL A 296 -31.15 -19.85 -22.52
N LYS A 297 -31.59 -18.95 -21.62
CA LYS A 297 -30.74 -18.00 -20.90
C LYS A 297 -29.66 -18.74 -20.09
N PRO A 298 -28.36 -18.58 -20.38
CA PRO A 298 -27.32 -18.84 -19.39
C PRO A 298 -27.31 -17.66 -18.42
N GLY A 299 -27.63 -17.93 -17.16
CA GLY A 299 -27.53 -16.96 -16.07
C GLY A 299 -26.08 -16.61 -15.79
N ILE A 300 -25.52 -15.68 -16.56
CA ILE A 300 -24.33 -14.91 -16.20
C ILE A 300 -24.75 -13.46 -16.24
N SER A 301 -25.30 -12.98 -15.12
CA SER A 301 -25.29 -11.57 -14.83
C SER A 301 -23.82 -11.16 -14.72
N THR A 302 -23.28 -10.64 -15.82
CA THR A 302 -22.15 -9.73 -15.77
C THR A 302 -22.56 -8.62 -14.81
N VAL A 303 -22.11 -8.73 -13.56
CA VAL A 303 -22.06 -7.58 -12.67
C VAL A 303 -21.13 -6.63 -13.39
N SER A 304 -21.73 -5.66 -14.07
CA SER A 304 -21.09 -4.40 -14.38
C SER A 304 -20.49 -3.95 -13.05
N VAL A 305 -19.17 -4.11 -12.91
CA VAL A 305 -18.40 -3.38 -11.91
C VAL A 305 -18.79 -1.94 -12.17
N SER A 306 -19.65 -1.40 -11.31
CA SER A 306 -20.11 -0.03 -11.40
C SER A 306 -18.86 0.83 -11.51
N ILE A 307 -18.67 1.32 -12.73
CA ILE A 307 -17.86 2.49 -13.02
C ILE A 307 -18.40 3.53 -12.06
N VAL A 308 -17.67 3.80 -10.98
CA VAL A 308 -17.91 5.00 -10.19
C VAL A 308 -17.72 6.13 -11.19
N SER A 309 -18.87 6.65 -11.59
CA SER A 309 -19.09 7.74 -12.52
C SER A 309 -18.01 8.80 -12.34
N THR A 310 -17.07 8.85 -13.28
CA THR A 310 -16.29 10.05 -13.56
C THR A 310 -17.23 10.99 -14.31
N HIS A 311 -18.07 11.70 -13.56
CA HIS A 311 -18.67 12.93 -14.00
C HIS A 311 -18.22 14.04 -13.05
N ILE A 312 -17.30 14.85 -13.59
CA ILE A 312 -16.85 16.17 -13.13
C ILE A 312 -15.93 16.15 -11.89
#